data_AF-A0A9D1JRH0-F1
#
_entry.id   AF-A0A9D1JRH0-F1
#
_cell.length_a   1.000
_cell.length_b   1.000
_cell.length_c   1.000
_cell.angle_alpha   90.00
_cell.angle_beta   90.00
_cell.angle_gamma   90.00
#
_symmetry.space_group_name_H-M   'P 1'
#
loop_
_entity.id
_entity.type
_entity.pdbx_description
1 polymer ?
#
loop_
_entity_poly.entity_id
_entity_poly.type
_entity_poly.pdbx_seq_one_letter_code
_entity_poly.pdbx_strand_id
1 'polypeptide(L)'
;MIYTVTKIEEDLDYGCEERGENTPVMAVVTLTSPDGGIRQCKMPDQLLYDRDISRGDKVIFDEEQFLRKPLGKNWTETCGGKKSGGNVGVLSRDSQKTIIGCDSCDMRITLDIQ
;
A
#
# COMPACT_ATOMS: atom_id res chain seq x y z
N MET A 1 -6.32 -6.61 5.40
CA MET A 1 -7.47 -5.71 5.66
C MET A 1 -7.05 -4.28 5.35
N ILE A 2 -7.89 -3.47 4.69
CA ILE A 2 -7.57 -2.09 4.33
C ILE A 2 -8.10 -1.15 5.42
N TYR A 3 -7.25 -0.24 5.87
CA TYR A 3 -7.58 0.79 6.82
C TYR A 3 -7.55 2.17 6.15
N THR A 4 -8.31 3.12 6.66
CA THR A 4 -8.28 4.51 6.21
C THR A 4 -7.61 5.36 7.27
N VAL A 5 -6.63 6.17 6.88
CA VAL A 5 -5.94 7.07 7.81
C VAL A 5 -6.87 8.22 8.18
N THR A 6 -7.36 8.25 9.41
CA THR A 6 -8.27 9.31 9.87
C THR A 6 -7.50 10.48 10.48
N LYS A 7 -6.41 10.21 11.18
CA LYS A 7 -5.60 11.23 11.86
C LYS A 7 -4.14 10.80 11.92
N ILE A 8 -3.23 11.75 11.77
CA ILE A 8 -1.80 11.58 12.01
C ILE A 8 -1.45 12.70 12.98
N GLU A 9 -0.94 12.34 14.15
CA GLU A 9 -0.50 13.29 15.16
C GLU A 9 0.96 13.01 15.46
N GLU A 10 1.77 14.06 15.52
CA GLU A 10 3.13 13.93 16.02
C GLU A 10 3.08 13.56 17.50
N ASP A 11 3.88 12.59 17.94
CA ASP A 11 3.98 12.19 19.35
C ASP A 11 4.74 13.31 20.09
N LEU A 12 4.02 14.40 20.38
CA LEU A 12 4.50 15.60 21.06
C LEU A 12 4.59 15.41 22.58
N ASP A 13 4.24 14.22 23.09
CA ASP A 13 4.09 13.92 24.51
C ASP A 13 5.42 13.53 25.21
N TYR A 14 6.53 13.42 24.48
CA TYR A 14 7.86 13.35 25.11
C TYR A 14 8.38 14.76 25.41
N GLY A 15 7.78 15.35 26.45
CA GLY A 15 8.31 16.54 27.08
C GLY A 15 9.63 16.29 27.81
N CYS A 16 10.48 17.31 27.72
CA CYS A 16 11.67 17.62 28.52
C CYS A 16 13.03 17.03 28.07
N GLU A 17 13.97 17.96 27.95
CA GLU A 17 15.42 17.80 27.67
C GLU A 17 15.77 17.62 26.19
N GLU A 18 15.97 18.78 25.54
CA GLU A 18 16.88 18.98 24.41
C GLU A 18 16.77 17.92 23.31
N ARG A 19 15.81 18.10 22.40
CA ARG A 19 15.81 17.40 21.12
C ARG A 19 17.15 17.64 20.44
N GLY A 20 18.04 16.66 20.50
CA GLY A 20 19.19 16.61 19.60
C GLY A 20 18.65 16.67 18.17
N GLU A 21 19.25 17.52 17.34
CA GLU A 21 18.86 17.86 15.96
C GLU A 21 18.70 16.65 15.00
N ASN A 22 18.91 15.42 15.50
CA ASN A 22 19.00 14.18 14.76
C ASN A 22 18.03 13.07 15.23
N THR A 23 17.09 13.32 16.14
CA THR A 23 16.09 12.30 16.52
C THR A 23 14.88 12.32 15.59
N PRO A 24 14.53 11.19 14.93
CA PRO A 24 13.39 11.11 14.03
C PRO A 24 12.09 11.34 14.79
N VAL A 25 11.14 12.06 14.18
CA VAL A 25 9.83 12.34 14.81
C VAL A 25 8.99 11.08 14.74
N MET A 26 8.48 10.65 15.88
CA MET A 26 7.50 9.56 15.93
C MET A 26 6.11 10.14 15.71
N ALA A 27 5.36 9.57 14.77
CA ALA A 27 3.98 9.95 14.48
C ALA A 27 3.02 8.83 14.93
N VAL A 28 1.96 9.22 15.64
CA VAL A 28 0.82 8.39 15.99
C VAL A 28 -0.22 8.48 14.88
N VAL A 29 -0.42 7.36 14.18
CA VAL A 29 -1.41 7.27 13.11
C VAL A 29 -2.64 6.54 13.58
N THR A 30 -3.77 7.23 13.51
CA THR A 30 -5.09 6.70 13.79
C THR A 30 -5.76 6.27 12.50
N LEU A 31 -6.10 4.99 12.47
CA LEU A 31 -6.63 4.23 11.36
C LEU A 31 -8.06 3.82 11.67
N THR A 32 -8.93 3.86 10.68
CA THR A 32 -10.31 3.39 10.79
C THR A 32 -10.54 2.27 9.79
N SER A 33 -11.02 1.14 10.32
CA SER A 33 -11.42 -0.03 9.56
C SER A 33 -12.77 0.23 8.87
N PRO A 34 -13.07 -0.43 7.75
CA PRO A 34 -14.39 -0.34 7.10
C PRO A 34 -15.54 -0.79 8.01
N ASP A 35 -15.27 -1.67 8.97
CA ASP A 35 -16.22 -2.15 9.99
C ASP A 35 -16.46 -1.15 11.13
N GLY A 36 -15.84 0.05 11.07
CA GLY A 36 -15.90 1.06 12.13
C GLY A 36 -14.88 0.86 13.26
N GLY A 37 -14.07 -0.20 13.24
CA GLY A 37 -13.00 -0.42 14.22
C GLY A 37 -11.87 0.59 14.09
N ILE A 38 -11.52 1.29 15.17
CA ILE A 38 -10.39 2.24 15.20
C ILE A 38 -9.13 1.52 15.66
N ARG A 39 -7.98 1.83 15.04
CA ARG A 39 -6.68 1.29 15.40
C ARG A 39 -5.63 2.39 15.38
N GLN A 40 -4.70 2.38 16.34
CA GLN A 40 -3.63 3.36 16.42
C GLN A 40 -2.27 2.65 16.35
N CYS A 41 -1.36 3.21 15.57
CA CYS A 41 0.01 2.70 15.44
C CYS A 41 1.01 3.84 15.49
N LYS A 42 2.15 3.61 16.14
CA LYS A 42 3.26 4.56 16.23
C LYS A 42 4.34 4.17 15.23
N MET A 43 4.75 5.08 14.37
CA MET A 43 5.82 4.85 13.41
C MET A 43 6.53 6.17 13.08
N PRO A 44 7.78 6.13 12.57
CA PRO A 44 8.49 7.35 12.23
C PRO A 44 7.76 8.13 11.13
N ASP A 45 7.67 9.44 11.29
CA ASP A 45 7.07 10.35 10.32
C ASP A 45 7.76 10.22 8.95
N GLN A 46 9.08 10.07 8.96
CA GLN A 46 9.90 9.88 7.76
C GLN A 46 9.45 8.68 6.94
N LEU A 47 8.98 7.59 7.58
CA LEU A 47 8.47 6.41 6.87
C LEU A 47 7.12 6.70 6.22
N LEU A 48 6.25 7.49 6.88
CA LEU A 48 5.00 7.94 6.28
C LEU A 48 5.28 8.78 5.03
N TYR A 49 6.26 9.70 5.09
CA TYR A 49 6.70 10.47 3.93
C TYR A 49 7.29 9.59 2.82
N ASP A 50 8.18 8.67 3.16
CA ASP A 50 8.80 7.73 2.21
C ASP A 50 7.74 6.87 1.49
N ARG A 51 6.69 6.47 2.21
CA ARG A 51 5.58 5.67 1.71
C ARG A 51 4.44 6.51 1.14
N ASP A 52 4.58 7.83 1.10
CA ASP A 52 3.59 8.81 0.63
C ASP A 52 2.25 8.75 1.40
N ILE A 53 2.26 8.29 2.65
CA ILE A 53 1.06 8.05 3.47
C ILE A 53 0.62 9.35 4.14
N SER A 54 -0.58 9.82 3.78
CA SER A 54 -1.20 11.02 4.33
C SER A 54 -2.56 10.73 4.98
N ARG A 55 -3.08 11.71 5.73
CA ARG A 55 -4.46 11.65 6.24
C ARG A 55 -5.45 11.49 5.08
N GLY A 56 -6.34 10.52 5.19
CA GLY A 56 -7.31 10.12 4.18
C GLY A 56 -6.85 9.00 3.26
N ASP A 57 -5.56 8.65 3.29
CA ASP A 57 -5.02 7.57 2.46
C ASP A 57 -5.50 6.20 2.96
N LYS A 58 -5.53 5.22 2.05
CA LYS A 58 -5.90 3.84 2.38
C LYS A 58 -4.61 3.09 2.58
N VAL A 59 -4.46 2.40 3.70
CA VAL A 59 -3.23 1.69 4.06
C VAL A 59 -3.52 0.26 4.48
N ILE A 60 -2.51 -0.59 4.39
CA ILE A 60 -2.53 -1.96 4.86
C ILE A 60 -1.31 -2.19 5.77
N PHE A 61 -1.45 -3.12 6.70
CA PHE A 61 -0.31 -3.60 7.46
C PHE A 61 0.44 -4.64 6.65
N ASP A 62 1.75 -4.48 6.58
CA ASP A 62 2.67 -5.46 6.01
C ASP A 62 3.06 -6.53 7.05
N GLU A 63 3.92 -7.49 6.69
CA GLU A 63 4.36 -8.57 7.60
C GLU A 63 5.12 -8.04 8.81
N GLU A 64 5.82 -6.92 8.63
CA GLU A 64 6.54 -6.20 9.69
C GLU A 64 5.63 -5.25 10.51
N GLN A 65 4.32 -5.25 10.26
CA GLN A 65 3.34 -4.31 10.85
C GLN A 65 3.57 -2.84 10.49
N PHE A 66 4.35 -2.54 9.44
CA PHE A 66 4.46 -1.20 8.90
C PHE A 66 3.27 -0.86 7.99
N LEU A 67 2.87 0.41 8.01
CA LEU A 67 1.87 0.90 7.08
C LEU A 67 2.43 1.00 5.68
N ARG A 68 1.67 0.46 4.74
CA ARG A 68 1.98 0.43 3.32
C ARG A 68 0.74 0.84 2.56
N LYS A 69 0.89 1.58 1.46
CA LYS A 69 -0.23 1.76 0.52
C LYS A 69 -0.61 0.38 -0.04
N PRO A 70 -1.90 0.00 -0.06
CA PRO A 70 -2.33 -1.17 -0.78
C PRO A 70 -1.85 -0.94 -2.22
N LEU A 71 -1.06 -1.87 -2.75
CA LEU A 71 -0.65 -1.80 -4.15
C LEU A 71 -1.94 -1.66 -4.95
N GLY A 72 -2.20 -0.44 -5.41
CA GLY A 72 -3.41 -0.14 -6.14
C GLY A 72 -3.44 -1.09 -7.31
N LYS A 73 -4.62 -1.61 -7.62
CA LYS A 73 -4.90 -2.19 -8.93
C LYS A 73 -4.67 -1.12 -10.00
N ASN A 74 -3.41 -0.85 -10.32
CA ASN A 74 -2.97 0.12 -11.30
C ASN A 74 -1.76 -0.39 -12.08
N TRP A 75 -1.43 -1.69 -11.95
CA TRP A 75 -0.56 -2.35 -12.93
C TRP A 75 -1.23 -2.37 -14.33
N THR A 76 -2.57 -2.30 -14.40
CA THR A 76 -3.31 -2.21 -15.67
C THR A 76 -3.33 -0.82 -16.28
N GLU A 77 -3.05 0.24 -15.53
CA GLU A 77 -3.10 1.62 -16.06
C GLU A 77 -1.71 2.18 -16.40
N THR A 78 -0.64 1.45 -16.07
CA THR A 78 0.73 1.86 -16.43
C THR A 78 1.49 0.71 -17.09
N CYS A 79 0.92 0.16 -18.16
CA CYS A 79 1.78 -0.43 -19.18
C CYS A 79 2.48 0.70 -19.96
N GLY A 80 3.74 0.97 -19.61
CA GLY A 80 4.71 1.68 -20.46
C GLY A 80 4.28 3.04 -21.06
N GLY A 81 3.62 3.92 -20.30
CA GLY A 81 3.40 5.31 -20.73
C GLY A 81 2.50 5.50 -21.97
N LYS A 82 1.83 4.46 -22.46
CA LYS A 82 0.81 4.56 -23.51
C LYS A 82 -0.48 3.99 -22.96
N LYS A 83 -1.51 4.83 -22.87
CA LYS A 83 -2.90 4.41 -22.68
C LYS A 83 -3.27 3.44 -23.81
N SER A 84 -2.97 2.16 -23.62
CA SER A 84 -3.30 1.10 -24.54
C SER A 84 -4.45 0.36 -23.89
N GLY A 85 -5.65 0.46 -24.49
CA GLY A 85 -6.85 -0.24 -24.06
C GLY A 85 -6.76 -1.75 -24.26
N GLY A 86 -5.68 -2.37 -23.78
CA GLY A 86 -5.48 -3.80 -23.80
C GLY A 86 -6.39 -4.46 -22.77
N ASN A 87 -7.27 -5.34 -23.23
CA ASN A 87 -8.07 -6.16 -22.34
C ASN A 87 -7.16 -7.22 -21.71
N VAL A 88 -7.10 -7.25 -20.38
CA VAL A 88 -6.49 -8.37 -19.65
C VAL A 88 -7.50 -9.51 -19.63
N GLY A 89 -7.08 -10.66 -20.15
CA GLY A 89 -7.92 -11.85 -20.26
C GLY A 89 -7.14 -13.13 -20.00
N VAL A 90 -7.86 -14.24 -19.93
CA VAL A 90 -7.26 -15.57 -19.98
C VAL A 90 -6.76 -15.79 -21.41
N LEU A 91 -5.44 -15.75 -21.60
CA LEU A 91 -4.82 -15.95 -22.91
C LEU A 91 -4.81 -17.42 -23.31
N SER A 92 -4.67 -18.33 -22.34
CA SER A 92 -4.72 -19.77 -22.59
C SER A 92 -5.11 -20.51 -21.32
N ARG A 93 -5.96 -21.52 -21.46
CA ARG A 93 -6.37 -22.40 -20.37
C ARG A 93 -6.12 -23.84 -20.79
N ASP A 94 -5.16 -24.46 -20.15
CA ASP A 94 -4.87 -25.89 -20.26
C ASP A 94 -5.30 -26.60 -18.97
N SER A 95 -5.46 -27.93 -19.01
CA SER A 95 -5.80 -28.73 -17.82
C SER A 95 -4.77 -28.62 -16.70
N GLN A 96 -3.52 -28.25 -17.00
CA GLN A 96 -2.47 -28.08 -15.98
C GLN A 96 -2.13 -26.61 -15.66
N LYS A 97 -2.48 -25.65 -16.52
CA LYS A 97 -2.10 -24.24 -16.31
C LYS A 97 -3.07 -23.23 -16.92
N THR A 98 -3.30 -22.15 -16.21
CA THR A 98 -4.04 -20.97 -16.71
C THR A 98 -3.06 -19.81 -16.92
N ILE A 99 -3.02 -19.30 -18.15
CA ILE A 99 -2.22 -18.14 -18.53
C ILE A 99 -3.13 -16.92 -18.60
N ILE A 100 -2.87 -15.94 -17.75
CA ILE A 100 -3.56 -14.64 -17.74
C ILE A 100 -2.57 -13.59 -18.22
N GLY A 101 -2.94 -12.77 -19.20
CA GLY A 101 -2.03 -11.75 -19.70
C GLY A 101 -2.75 -10.62 -20.41
N CYS A 102 -1.97 -9.60 -20.77
CA CYS A 102 -2.42 -8.50 -21.60
C CYS A 102 -2.10 -8.83 -23.07
N ASP A 103 -3.07 -8.67 -23.97
CA ASP A 103 -2.85 -8.87 -25.40
C ASP A 103 -1.94 -7.79 -26.03
N SER A 104 -1.88 -6.60 -25.42
CA SER A 104 -1.11 -5.45 -25.93
C SER A 104 0.27 -5.29 -25.32
N CYS A 105 0.56 -5.94 -24.20
CA CYS A 105 1.84 -5.85 -23.52
C CYS A 105 2.23 -7.25 -23.10
N ASP A 106 3.40 -7.73 -23.53
CA ASP A 106 3.90 -9.10 -23.32
C ASP A 106 4.22 -9.39 -21.84
N MET A 107 3.24 -9.23 -20.96
CA MET A 107 3.29 -9.58 -19.55
C MET A 107 2.23 -10.65 -19.31
N ARG A 108 2.70 -11.84 -18.92
CA ARG A 108 1.89 -13.04 -18.73
C ARG A 108 2.14 -13.59 -17.34
N ILE A 109 1.08 -13.93 -16.64
CA ILE A 109 1.09 -14.63 -15.36
C ILE A 109 0.61 -16.06 -15.62
N THR A 110 1.38 -17.04 -15.17
CA THR A 110 1.04 -18.46 -15.28
C THR A 110 0.62 -18.99 -13.91
N LEU A 111 -0.60 -19.50 -13.80
CA LEU A 111 -1.08 -20.23 -12.63
C LEU A 111 -1.04 -21.72 -12.95
N ASP A 112 -0.27 -22.48 -12.18
CA ASP A 112 -0.25 -23.94 -12.22
C ASP A 112 -1.41 -24.48 -11.37
N ILE A 113 -2.19 -25.40 -11.93
CA ILE A 113 -3.31 -26.06 -11.23
C ILE A 113 -2.79 -27.42 -10.77
N GLN A 114 -2.30 -27.48 -9.52
CA GLN A 114 -1.90 -28.74 -8.88
C GLN A 114 -3.11 -29.63 -8.57
#